data_AF-A0A2W7BR30-F1
#
_entry.id   AF-A0A2W7BR30-F1
#
_cell.length_a   1.000
_cell.length_b   1.000
_cell.length_c   1.000
_cell.angle_alpha   90.00
_cell.angle_beta   90.00
_cell.angle_gamma   90.00
#
_symmetry.space_group_name_H-M   'P 1'
#
loop_
_entity.id
_entity.type
_entity.pdbx_description
1 polymer ?
#
loop_
_entity_poly.entity_id
_entity_poly.type
_entity_poly.pdbx_seq_one_letter_code
_entity_poly.pdbx_strand_id
1 'polypeptide(L)'
;MLIPKGFVGSEVGGAEHDLLVSVEIRRKLGNYPKPDHESVKLLVIGSRPAIQAMLQQMHLCGFAEIFEWTDFLPAPTPDRPLRCNPGEWMKMLVKYFPKPSRATE
;
A
#
# COMPACT_ATOMS: atom_id res chain seq x y z
N MET A 1 -8.38 3.04 33.14
CA MET A 1 -7.30 4.04 33.18
C MET A 1 -6.09 3.46 32.46
N LEU A 2 -5.82 3.87 31.22
CA LEU A 2 -4.60 3.54 30.48
C LEU A 2 -4.28 4.72 29.56
N ILE A 3 -3.26 5.48 29.91
CA ILE A 3 -2.68 6.56 29.10
C ILE A 3 -1.67 5.89 28.16
N PRO A 4 -1.78 6.00 26.83
CA PRO A 4 -0.70 5.58 25.95
C PRO A 4 0.49 6.53 26.17
N LYS A 5 1.61 5.96 26.62
CA LYS A 5 2.88 6.68 26.74
C LYS A 5 3.25 7.28 25.39
N GLY A 6 3.40 8.61 25.39
CA GLY A 6 3.88 9.37 24.24
C GLY A 6 5.23 8.86 23.75
N PHE A 7 5.37 8.86 22.44
CA PHE A 7 6.65 8.71 21.76
C PHE A 7 7.42 10.02 22.01
N VAL A 8 8.37 9.98 22.95
CA VAL A 8 9.31 11.08 23.19
C VAL A 8 10.37 11.01 22.11
N GLY A 9 10.37 12.02 21.23
CA GLY A 9 11.30 12.15 20.13
C GLY A 9 11.44 13.60 19.66
N SER A 10 12.21 14.37 20.43
CA SER A 10 13.03 15.51 20.00
C SER A 10 12.37 16.65 19.21
N GLU A 11 11.97 17.65 19.98
CA GLU A 11 11.86 19.07 19.64
C GLU A 11 13.13 19.66 18.99
N VAL A 12 13.34 19.53 17.66
CA VAL A 12 14.04 20.54 16.82
C VAL A 12 13.63 20.37 15.34
N GLY A 13 12.97 21.38 14.76
CA GLY A 13 13.00 21.67 13.32
C GLY A 13 11.81 21.19 12.45
N GLY A 14 10.88 22.11 12.18
CA GLY A 14 10.04 22.10 10.97
C GLY A 14 8.64 21.53 11.15
N ALA A 15 7.64 22.40 11.27
CA ALA A 15 6.22 22.03 11.23
C ALA A 15 5.83 21.25 9.95
N GLU A 16 6.61 21.37 8.86
CA GLU A 16 6.46 20.56 7.64
C GLU A 16 6.83 19.09 7.84
N HIS A 17 7.88 18.79 8.61
CA HIS A 17 8.34 17.42 8.84
C HIS A 17 7.33 16.64 9.69
N ASP A 18 6.72 17.31 10.67
CA ASP A 18 5.71 16.73 11.54
C ASP A 18 4.37 16.49 10.82
N LEU A 19 4.03 17.37 9.86
CA LEU A 19 2.89 17.18 8.96
C LEU A 19 3.12 16.01 7.99
N LEU A 20 4.31 15.89 7.43
CA LEU A 20 4.71 14.78 6.55
C LEU A 20 4.60 13.43 7.27
N VAL A 21 5.13 13.34 8.50
CA VAL A 21 5.01 12.14 9.34
C VAL A 21 3.55 11.88 9.71
N SER A 22 2.77 12.91 10.02
CA SER A 22 1.34 12.78 10.31
C SER A 22 0.52 12.28 9.11
N VAL A 23 0.84 12.71 7.89
CA VAL A 23 0.23 12.23 6.64
C VAL A 23 0.62 10.77 6.38
N GLU A 24 1.91 10.44 6.54
CA GLU A 24 2.45 9.09 6.39
C GLU A 24 1.78 8.11 7.37
N ILE A 25 1.60 8.53 8.63
CA ILE A 25 0.92 7.74 9.68
C ILE A 25 -0.58 7.65 9.39
N ARG A 26 -1.26 8.73 8.98
CA ARG A 26 -2.68 8.69 8.59
C ARG A 26 -2.92 7.74 7.42
N ARG A 27 -1.98 7.67 6.48
CA ARG A 27 -2.05 6.74 5.34
C ARG A 27 -1.82 5.29 5.77
N LYS A 28 -0.86 5.03 6.66
CA LYS A 28 -0.65 3.71 7.26
C LYS A 28 -1.82 3.26 8.16
N LEU A 29 -2.51 4.18 8.84
CA LEU A 29 -3.71 3.88 9.64
C LEU A 29 -4.99 3.69 8.79
N GLY A 30 -5.04 4.23 7.57
CA GLY A 30 -6.19 4.12 6.67
C GLY A 30 -6.36 2.73 6.04
N ASN A 31 -5.26 1.99 5.85
CA ASN A 31 -5.24 0.63 5.30
C ASN A 31 -5.24 -0.47 6.39
N TYR A 32 -5.69 -0.17 7.61
CA TYR A 32 -5.85 -1.21 8.62
C TYR A 32 -7.14 -2.01 8.35
N PRO A 33 -7.14 -3.35 8.52
CA PRO A 33 -8.36 -4.14 8.40
C PRO A 33 -9.41 -3.64 9.40
N LYS A 34 -10.51 -3.09 8.87
CA LYS A 34 -11.69 -2.70 9.63
C LYS A 34 -12.85 -3.62 9.27
N PRO A 35 -13.75 -3.94 10.22
CA PRO A 35 -14.88 -4.83 9.97
C PRO A 35 -15.81 -4.33 8.85
N ASP A 36 -15.92 -3.01 8.68
CA ASP A 36 -16.76 -2.38 7.65
C ASP A 36 -16.02 -2.10 6.35
N HIS A 37 -14.78 -2.57 6.20
CA HIS A 37 -14.00 -2.41 4.98
C HIS A 37 -13.81 -3.76 4.27
N GLU A 38 -13.75 -3.73 2.95
CA GLU A 38 -13.32 -4.85 2.12
C GLU A 38 -11.87 -4.67 1.67
N SER A 39 -11.10 -5.76 1.70
CA SER A 39 -9.71 -5.75 1.24
C SER A 39 -9.64 -6.00 -0.27
N VAL A 40 -9.02 -5.08 -1.00
CA VAL A 40 -8.67 -5.24 -2.42
C VAL A 40 -7.17 -5.54 -2.51
N LYS A 41 -6.83 -6.68 -3.10
CA LYS A 41 -5.45 -7.12 -3.33
C LYS A 41 -5.10 -6.90 -4.79
N LEU A 42 -4.06 -6.13 -5.06
CA LEU A 42 -3.54 -5.89 -6.39
C LEU A 42 -2.22 -6.63 -6.54
N LEU A 43 -2.08 -7.37 -7.63
CA LEU A 43 -0.87 -8.10 -8.00
C LEU A 43 -0.43 -7.66 -9.39
N VAL A 44 0.86 -7.34 -9.51
CA VAL A 44 1.45 -6.86 -10.76
C VAL A 44 2.63 -7.75 -11.06
N ILE A 45 2.67 -8.31 -12.28
CA ILE A 45 3.74 -9.19 -12.74
C ILE A 45 4.22 -8.68 -14.11
N GLY A 46 5.53 -8.66 -14.32
CA GLY A 46 6.12 -8.28 -15.60
C GLY A 46 7.59 -7.93 -15.49
N SER A 47 8.12 -7.23 -16.49
CA SER A 47 9.49 -6.72 -16.43
C SER A 47 9.62 -5.63 -15.38
N ARG A 48 10.81 -5.50 -14.79
CA ARG A 48 11.12 -4.46 -13.79
C ARG A 48 10.76 -3.04 -14.26
N PRO A 49 11.14 -2.58 -15.48
CA PRO A 49 10.78 -1.24 -15.94
C PRO A 49 9.27 -1.06 -16.15
N ALA A 50 8.57 -2.09 -16.65
CA ALA A 50 7.12 -2.02 -16.84
C ALA A 50 6.38 -1.89 -15.50
N ILE A 51 6.76 -2.69 -14.51
CA ILE A 51 6.20 -2.58 -13.15
C ILE A 51 6.46 -1.18 -12.59
N GLN A 52 7.69 -0.68 -12.68
CA GLN A 52 8.04 0.63 -12.16
C GLN A 52 7.22 1.76 -12.81
N ALA A 53 7.06 1.74 -14.14
CA ALA A 53 6.22 2.71 -14.85
C ALA A 53 4.76 2.65 -14.38
N MET A 54 4.22 1.45 -14.19
CA MET A 54 2.85 1.28 -13.72
C MET A 54 2.65 1.81 -12.30
N LEU A 55 3.61 1.56 -11.40
CA LEU A 55 3.56 2.09 -10.04
C LEU A 55 3.64 3.62 -9.99
N GLN A 56 4.48 4.22 -10.83
CA GLN A 56 4.55 5.66 -10.98
C GLN A 56 3.21 6.23 -11.44
N GLN A 57 2.56 5.62 -12.43
CA GLN A 57 1.23 6.05 -12.89
C GLN A 57 0.18 5.94 -11.78
N MET A 58 0.17 4.85 -11.01
CA MET A 58 -0.77 4.68 -9.91
C MET A 58 -0.57 5.71 -8.78
N HIS A 59 0.68 6.11 -8.54
CA HIS A 59 1.00 7.19 -7.63
C HIS A 59 0.52 8.55 -8.16
N LEU A 60 0.78 8.86 -9.43
CA LEU A 60 0.32 10.10 -10.06
C LEU A 60 -1.22 10.23 -10.09
N CYS A 61 -1.93 9.11 -10.23
CA CYS A 61 -3.39 9.07 -10.14
C CYS A 61 -3.92 9.13 -8.69
N GLY A 62 -3.05 9.22 -7.67
CA GLY A 62 -3.44 9.24 -6.26
C GLY A 62 -4.00 7.91 -5.75
N PHE A 63 -3.84 6.81 -6.50
CA PHE A 63 -4.38 5.52 -6.12
C PHE A 63 -3.55 4.87 -5.00
N ALA A 64 -2.22 4.88 -5.08
CA ALA A 64 -1.33 4.30 -4.07
C ALA A 64 0.05 4.94 -4.09
N GLU A 65 0.68 5.13 -2.93
CA GLU A 65 2.09 5.54 -2.88
C GLU A 65 3.01 4.41 -3.24
N ILE A 66 4.20 4.80 -3.67
CA ILE A 66 5.31 3.90 -3.98
C ILE A 66 5.65 3.00 -2.77
N PHE A 67 5.58 3.53 -1.55
CA PHE A 67 5.90 2.79 -0.32
C PHE A 67 4.78 1.86 0.17
N GLU A 68 3.56 1.97 -0.37
CA GLU A 68 2.46 1.06 0.00
C GLU A 68 2.64 -0.34 -0.61
N TRP A 69 3.49 -0.47 -1.64
CA TRP A 69 3.76 -1.72 -2.33
C TRP A 69 4.84 -2.55 -1.65
N THR A 70 4.74 -3.87 -1.74
CA THR A 70 5.83 -4.78 -1.33
C THR A 70 7.11 -4.50 -2.11
N ASP A 71 8.24 -4.98 -1.61
CA ASP A 71 9.47 -5.06 -2.41
C ASP A 71 9.27 -5.89 -3.69
N PHE A 72 10.23 -5.77 -4.61
CA PHE A 72 10.25 -6.60 -5.82
C PHE A 72 10.46 -8.06 -5.43
N LEU A 73 9.48 -8.90 -5.76
CA LEU A 73 9.50 -10.33 -5.56
C LEU A 73 9.72 -11.03 -6.90
N PRO A 74 10.36 -12.20 -6.95
CA PRO A 74 10.42 -12.99 -8.18
C PRO A 74 9.00 -13.44 -8.57
N ALA A 75 8.69 -13.38 -9.87
CA ALA A 75 7.43 -13.90 -10.36
C ALA A 75 7.34 -15.42 -10.13
N PRO A 76 6.14 -15.96 -9.85
CA PRO A 76 5.95 -17.38 -9.66
C PRO A 76 6.35 -18.16 -10.92
N THR A 77 7.07 -19.27 -10.72
CA THR A 77 7.53 -20.15 -11.81
C THR A 77 6.38 -20.89 -12.48
N PRO A 78 6.56 -21.37 -13.72
CA PRO A 78 5.51 -22.02 -14.53
C PRO A 78 4.93 -23.31 -13.95
N ASP A 79 5.49 -23.86 -12.87
CA ASP A 79 4.93 -24.98 -12.11
C ASP A 79 3.62 -24.60 -11.37
N ARG A 80 3.24 -23.32 -11.41
CA ARG A 80 2.03 -22.75 -10.84
C ARG A 80 1.04 -22.39 -11.95
N PRO A 81 -0.26 -22.22 -11.63
CA PRO A 81 -1.29 -21.90 -12.64
C PRO A 81 -1.02 -20.61 -13.43
N LEU A 82 -0.22 -19.69 -12.88
CA LEU A 82 0.23 -18.48 -13.55
C LEU A 82 1.57 -18.73 -14.25
N ARG A 83 1.54 -18.91 -15.57
CA ARG A 83 2.75 -19.04 -16.40
C ARG A 83 3.42 -17.67 -16.55
N CYS A 84 4.36 -17.36 -15.68
CA CYS A 84 5.20 -16.17 -15.79
C CYS A 84 6.53 -16.53 -16.48
N ASN A 85 7.12 -15.58 -17.20
CA ASN A 85 8.41 -15.79 -17.83
C ASN A 85 9.54 -15.78 -16.78
N PRO A 86 10.59 -16.62 -16.95
CA PRO A 86 11.77 -16.54 -16.11
C PRO A 86 12.37 -15.13 -16.11
N GLY A 87 12.65 -14.59 -14.92
CA GLY A 87 13.21 -13.25 -14.76
C GLY A 87 12.17 -12.12 -14.69
N GLU A 88 10.88 -12.43 -14.80
CA GLU A 88 9.82 -11.48 -14.44
C GLU A 88 9.78 -11.25 -12.93
N TRP A 89 9.34 -10.05 -12.58
CA TRP A 89 9.21 -9.58 -11.22
C TRP A 89 7.74 -9.41 -10.86
N MET A 90 7.48 -9.26 -9.57
CA MET A 90 6.17 -9.14 -8.99
C MET A 90 6.17 -8.10 -7.87
N LYS A 91 5.10 -7.30 -7.77
CA LYS A 91 4.79 -6.45 -6.60
C LYS A 91 3.32 -6.61 -6.22
N MET A 92 3.04 -6.52 -4.93
CA MET A 92 1.70 -6.65 -4.37
C MET A 92 1.33 -5.43 -3.52
N LEU A 93 0.04 -5.12 -3.50
CA LEU A 93 -0.55 -4.09 -2.64
C LEU A 93 -1.87 -4.63 -2.05
N VAL A 94 -2.16 -4.28 -0.81
CA VAL A 94 -3.46 -4.52 -0.18
C VAL A 94 -4.02 -3.19 0.31
N LYS A 95 -5.20 -2.82 -0.18
CA LYS A 95 -5.95 -1.64 0.29
C LYS A 95 -7.29 -2.05 0.88
N TYR A 96 -7.80 -1.26 1.81
CA TYR A 96 -9.08 -1.53 2.47
C TYR A 96 -10.06 -0.41 2.17
N PHE A 97 -11.12 -0.71 1.41
CA PHE A 97 -12.15 0.25 1.03
C PHE A 97 -13.39 0.07 1.91
N PRO A 98 -14.14 1.13 2.24
CA PRO A 98 -15.42 0.99 2.91
C PRO A 98 -16.35 0.10 2.09
N LYS A 99 -17.04 -0.85 2.74
CA LYS A 99 -18.07 -1.66 2.09
C LYS A 99 -19.18 -0.72 1.60
N PRO A 100 -19.72 -0.92 0.39
CA PRO A 100 -20.92 -0.20 -0.01
C PRO A 100 -22.04 -0.56 0.98
N SER A 101 -22.60 0.46 1.65
CA SER A 101 -23.82 0.26 2.42
C SER A 101 -24.86 -0.27 1.44
N ARG A 102 -25.37 -1.49 1.66
CA ARG A 102 -26.56 -1.95 0.95
C ARG A 102 -27.62 -0.90 1.21
N ALA A 103 -28.00 -0.13 0.19
CA ALA A 103 -29.21 0.65 0.25
C ALA A 103 -30.32 -0.36 0.55
N THR A 104 -30.95 -0.23 1.72
CA THR A 104 -32.18 -0.93 2.04
C THR A 104 -33.21 -0.50 1.00
N GLU A 105 -33.54 -1.42 0.10
CA GLU A 105 -34.80 -1.42 -0.66
C GLU A 105 -35.98 -1.63 0.28
#